data_AF-A0A443HMG6-F1
#
_entry.id   AF-A0A443HMG6-F1
#
_cell.length_a   1.000
_cell.length_b   1.000
_cell.length_c   1.000
_cell.angle_alpha   90.00
_cell.angle_beta   90.00
_cell.angle_gamma   90.00
#
_symmetry.space_group_name_H-M   'P 1'
#
loop_
_entity.id
_entity.type
_entity.pdbx_description
1 polymer ?
#
loop_
_entity_poly.entity_id
_entity_poly.type
_entity_poly.pdbx_seq_one_letter_code
_entity_poly.pdbx_strand_id
1 'polypeptide(L)'
;MSRASKVTLALTTAATAGIVYFVHWSQEADRAAMHAGVERDVERQRIKQERQAEFEMQRRLEEEYRKIQTVSDSVNDSSEGGKNIGQRT
;
A
#
# COMPACT_ATOMS: atom_id res chain seq x y z
N MET A 1 6.79 55.71 18.53
CA MET A 1 7.24 54.40 18.01
C MET A 1 8.29 54.63 16.93
N SER A 2 9.48 54.04 17.08
CA SER A 2 10.56 54.06 16.08
C SER A 2 10.11 53.42 14.76
N ARG A 3 10.61 53.92 13.62
CA ARG A 3 10.36 53.36 12.28
C ARG A 3 10.80 51.90 12.20
N ALA A 4 11.91 51.55 12.86
CA ALA A 4 12.41 50.17 12.93
C ALA A 4 11.39 49.22 13.55
N SER A 5 10.81 49.59 14.71
CA SER A 5 9.82 48.76 15.40
C SER A 5 8.54 48.54 14.58
N LYS A 6 8.10 49.55 13.81
CA LYS A 6 6.95 49.42 12.91
C LYS A 6 7.23 48.47 11.75
N VAL A 7 8.44 48.54 11.17
CA VAL A 7 8.86 47.65 10.08
C VAL A 7 8.94 46.21 10.59
N THR A 8 9.56 45.98 11.74
CA THR A 8 9.63 44.63 12.33
C THR A 8 8.25 44.06 12.58
N LEU A 9 7.34 44.84 13.17
CA LEU A 9 5.96 44.40 13.42
C LEU A 9 5.21 44.07 12.13
N ALA A 10 5.34 44.91 11.10
CA ALA A 10 4.69 44.67 9.81
C ALA A 10 5.22 43.39 9.14
N LEU A 11 6.54 43.18 9.22
CA LEU A 11 7.20 42.02 8.61
C LEU A 11 6.81 40.72 9.31
N THR A 12 6.81 40.69 10.65
CA THR A 12 6.39 39.48 11.40
C THR A 12 4.91 39.16 11.20
N THR A 13 4.07 40.18 11.11
CA THR A 13 2.63 40.00 10.84
C THR A 13 2.43 39.47 9.42
N ALA A 14 3.12 40.02 8.43
CA ALA A 14 3.06 39.55 7.04
C ALA A 14 3.59 38.11 6.89
N ALA A 15 4.70 37.78 7.56
CA ALA A 15 5.26 36.43 7.56
C ALA A 15 4.26 35.41 8.16
N THR A 16 3.66 35.75 9.30
CA THR A 16 2.63 34.89 9.94
C THR A 16 1.45 34.66 9.00
N ALA A 17 0.90 35.72 8.40
CA ALA A 17 -0.20 35.60 7.45
C ALA A 17 0.18 34.76 6.22
N GLY A 18 1.39 34.94 5.71
CA GLY A 18 1.93 34.17 4.58
C GLY A 18 2.03 32.68 4.87
N ILE A 19 2.50 32.30 6.06
CA ILE A 19 2.57 30.88 6.48
C ILE A 19 1.17 30.27 6.55
N VAL A 20 0.22 30.96 7.18
CA VAL A 20 -1.16 30.47 7.28
C VAL A 20 -1.77 30.27 5.89
N TYR A 21 -1.59 31.25 4.98
CA TYR A 21 -2.04 31.15 3.60
C TYR A 21 -1.41 29.95 2.87
N PHE A 22 -0.09 29.78 2.99
CA PHE A 22 0.64 28.69 2.36
C PHE A 22 0.15 27.31 2.83
N VAL A 23 -0.10 27.15 4.14
CA VAL A 23 -0.63 25.88 4.68
C VAL A 23 -2.02 25.58 4.11
N HIS A 24 -2.92 26.56 4.02
CA HIS A 24 -4.26 26.32 3.44
C HIS A 24 -4.17 25.91 1.97
N TRP A 25 -3.30 26.59 1.20
CA TRP A 25 -3.06 26.22 -0.20
C TRP A 25 -2.48 24.81 -0.34
N SER A 26 -1.50 24.44 0.51
CA SER A 26 -0.90 23.09 0.52
C SER A 26 -1.92 22.01 0.89
N GLN A 27 -2.77 22.26 1.89
CA GLN A 27 -3.82 21.33 2.30
C GLN A 27 -4.81 21.03 1.16
N GLU A 28 -5.14 22.04 0.35
CA GLU A 28 -6.03 21.86 -0.80
C GLU A 28 -5.37 21.05 -1.92
N ALA A 29 -4.07 21.26 -2.17
CA ALA A 29 -3.29 20.45 -3.08
C ALA A 29 -3.21 18.98 -2.63
N ASP A 30 -2.99 18.75 -1.33
CA ASP A 30 -2.96 17.41 -0.74
C ASP A 30 -4.33 16.72 -0.83
N ARG A 31 -5.42 17.47 -0.63
CA ARG A 31 -6.79 16.95 -0.79
C ARG A 31 -7.05 16.49 -2.22
N ALA A 32 -6.61 17.26 -3.22
CA ALA A 32 -6.73 16.86 -4.62
C ALA A 32 -5.93 15.58 -4.92
N ALA A 33 -4.73 15.44 -4.34
CA ALA A 33 -3.92 14.23 -4.47
C ALA A 33 -4.58 12.99 -3.82
N MET A 34 -5.28 13.15 -2.70
CA MET A 34 -6.00 12.04 -2.05
C MET A 34 -7.13 11.48 -2.91
N HIS A 35 -7.86 12.31 -3.67
CA HIS A 35 -8.88 11.81 -4.61
C HIS A 35 -8.26 10.89 -5.68
N ALA A 36 -7.10 11.27 -6.21
CA ALA A 36 -6.38 10.47 -7.19
C ALA A 36 -5.76 9.18 -6.58
N GLY A 37 -5.54 9.15 -5.27
CA GLY A 37 -5.13 7.95 -4.53
C GLY A 37 -6.28 6.96 -4.36
N VAL A 38 -7.46 7.45 -3.94
CA VAL A 38 -8.66 6.62 -3.73
C VAL A 38 -9.13 5.95 -5.02
N GLU A 39 -9.12 6.67 -6.15
CA GLU A 39 -9.49 6.10 -7.45
C GLU A 39 -8.58 4.94 -7.85
N ARG A 40 -7.27 5.07 -7.62
CA ARG A 40 -6.30 3.99 -7.88
C ARG A 40 -6.51 2.78 -6.97
N ASP A 41 -6.93 2.98 -5.73
CA ASP A 41 -7.22 1.89 -4.80
C ASP A 41 -8.52 1.15 -5.14
N VAL A 42 -9.53 1.85 -5.66
CA VAL A 42 -10.77 1.22 -6.15
C VAL A 42 -10.49 0.32 -7.35
N GLU A 43 -9.68 0.79 -8.31
CA GLU A 43 -9.29 -0.01 -9.48
C GLU A 43 -8.53 -1.28 -9.06
N ARG A 44 -7.63 -1.16 -8.08
CA ARG A 44 -6.89 -2.31 -7.52
C ARG A 44 -7.80 -3.30 -6.79
N GLN A 45 -8.88 -2.85 -6.16
CA GLN A 45 -9.85 -3.75 -5.53
C GLN A 45 -10.64 -4.57 -6.55
N ARG A 46 -11.05 -3.96 -7.67
CA ARG A 46 -11.74 -4.70 -8.76
C ARG A 46 -10.89 -5.83 -9.32
N ILE A 47 -9.64 -5.53 -9.66
CA ILE A 47 -8.69 -6.52 -10.20
C ILE A 47 -8.45 -7.66 -9.19
N LYS A 48 -8.44 -7.37 -7.88
CA LYS A 48 -8.30 -8.41 -6.85
C LYS A 48 -9.53 -9.33 -6.80
N GLN A 49 -10.73 -8.80 -6.94
CA GLN A 49 -11.96 -9.60 -6.95
C GLN A 49 -12.02 -10.51 -8.18
N GLU A 50 -11.63 -9.99 -9.36
CA GLU A 50 -11.55 -10.79 -10.59
C GLU A 50 -10.56 -11.94 -10.43
N ARG A 51 -9.35 -11.68 -9.91
CA ARG A 51 -8.34 -12.72 -9.68
C ARG A 51 -8.76 -13.75 -8.63
N GLN A 52 -9.52 -13.35 -7.61
CA GLN A 52 -10.06 -14.28 -6.61
C GLN A 52 -11.11 -15.20 -7.23
N ALA A 53 -12.03 -14.66 -8.02
CA ALA A 53 -13.04 -15.44 -8.72
C ALA A 53 -12.41 -16.43 -9.72
N GLU A 54 -11.37 -16.01 -10.43
CA GLU A 54 -10.61 -16.86 -11.35
C GLU A 54 -9.90 -18.01 -10.61
N PHE A 55 -9.29 -17.73 -9.45
CA PHE A 55 -8.67 -18.74 -8.61
C PHE A 55 -9.69 -19.76 -8.05
N GLU A 56 -10.84 -19.30 -7.58
CA GLU A 56 -11.90 -20.19 -7.08
C GLU A 56 -12.47 -21.10 -8.17
N MET A 57 -12.61 -20.59 -9.38
CA MET A 57 -13.07 -21.35 -10.54
C MET A 57 -12.06 -22.45 -10.90
N GLN A 58 -10.77 -22.11 -11.00
CA GLN A 58 -9.71 -23.08 -11.25
C GLN A 58 -9.66 -24.17 -10.17
N ARG A 59 -9.81 -23.79 -8.89
CA ARG A 59 -9.84 -24.75 -7.77
C ARG A 59 -11.01 -25.73 -7.88
N ARG A 60 -12.21 -25.26 -8.26
CA ARG A 60 -13.38 -26.14 -8.47
C ARG A 60 -13.17 -27.10 -9.63
N LEU A 61 -12.60 -26.62 -10.73
CA LEU A 61 -12.22 -27.47 -11.87
C LEU A 61 -11.21 -28.55 -11.44
N GLU A 62 -10.18 -28.19 -10.67
CA GLU A 62 -9.20 -29.15 -10.13
C GLU A 62 -9.88 -30.21 -9.23
N GLU A 63 -10.79 -29.80 -8.34
CA GLU A 63 -11.55 -30.72 -7.49
C GLU A 63 -12.44 -31.68 -8.31
N GLU A 64 -13.03 -31.21 -9.42
CA GLU A 64 -13.79 -32.05 -10.34
C GLU A 64 -12.91 -33.05 -11.10
N TYR A 65 -11.76 -32.62 -11.61
CA TYR A 65 -10.80 -33.52 -12.28
C TYR A 65 -10.20 -34.54 -11.31
N ARG A 66 -9.94 -34.17 -10.05
CA ARG A 66 -9.42 -35.06 -9.00
C ARG A 66 -10.40 -36.14 -8.56
N LYS A 67 -11.71 -35.94 -8.71
CA LYS A 67 -12.72 -37.00 -8.44
C LYS A 67 -12.66 -38.14 -9.44
N ILE A 68 -12.18 -37.87 -10.66
CA ILE A 68 -12.10 -38.83 -11.75
C ILE A 68 -10.72 -39.49 -11.80
N GLN A 69 -9.66 -38.80 -11.34
CA GLN A 69 -8.31 -39.35 -11.20
C GLN A 69 -7.90 -39.53 -9.74
N THR A 70 -7.81 -40.79 -9.29
CA THR A 70 -6.99 -41.15 -8.12
C THR A 70 -5.51 -40.97 -8.47
N VAL A 71 -5.00 -39.74 -8.37
CA VAL A 71 -3.56 -39.49 -8.43
C VAL A 71 -2.98 -39.90 -7.09
N SER A 72 -2.16 -40.95 -7.08
CA SER A 72 -1.29 -41.28 -5.95
C SER A 72 -0.37 -40.09 -5.70
N ASP A 73 -0.43 -39.52 -4.50
CA ASP A 73 0.41 -38.41 -4.05
C ASP A 73 1.86 -38.92 -3.92
N SER A 74 2.58 -39.00 -5.04
CA SER A 74 4.02 -39.30 -5.04
C SER A 74 4.80 -38.02 -4.73
N VAL A 75 4.45 -37.36 -3.62
CA VAL A 75 5.39 -36.49 -2.91
C VAL A 75 6.32 -37.43 -2.18
N ASN A 76 7.36 -37.83 -2.91
CA ASN A 76 8.50 -38.52 -2.36
C ASN A 76 9.06 -37.66 -1.23
N ASP A 77 9.08 -38.23 -0.04
CA ASP A 77 9.77 -37.77 1.15
C ASP A 77 11.26 -37.56 0.83
N SER A 78 11.59 -36.38 0.31
CA SER A 78 12.94 -35.99 -0.08
C SER A 78 13.17 -34.53 0.29
N SER A 79 12.95 -34.23 1.58
CA SER A 79 13.59 -33.09 2.25
C SER A 79 13.76 -33.35 3.76
N GLU A 80 14.06 -34.59 4.16
CA GLU A 80 14.97 -34.84 5.30
C GLU A 80 16.41 -34.54 4.86
N GLY A 81 16.78 -33.26 4.80
CA GLY A 81 18.11 -32.83 4.31
C GLY A 81 18.72 -31.64 5.02
N GLY A 82 18.06 -31.07 6.03
CA GLY A 82 18.57 -29.94 6.82
C GLY A 82 19.24 -30.38 8.12
N LYS A 83 20.26 -31.25 8.07
CA LYS A 83 21.09 -31.56 9.24
C LYS A 83 21.73 -30.26 9.72
N ASN A 84 21.39 -29.88 10.96
CA ASN A 84 22.11 -28.95 11.82
C ASN A 84 23.63 -29.21 11.73
N ILE A 85 24.34 -28.40 10.94
CA ILE A 85 25.80 -28.32 10.96
C ILE A 85 26.17 -26.84 11.13
N GLY A 86 26.48 -26.51 12.37
CA GLY A 86 26.89 -25.17 12.81
C GLY A 86 27.20 -25.16 14.29
N GLN A 87 27.94 -26.18 14.75
CA GLN A 87 28.56 -26.20 16.07
C GLN A 87 29.55 -25.02 16.21
N ARG A 88 29.60 -24.49 17.43
CA ARG A 88 30.83 -24.11 18.16
C ARG A 88 31.86 -23.29 17.37
N THR A 89 31.92 -22.00 17.67
CA THR A 89 33.10 -21.34 18.28
C THR A 89 32.71 -19.97 18.77
#